data_AF-A0A2S8WPQ1-F1
#
_entry.id   AF-A0A2S8WPQ1-F1
#
_cell.length_a   1.000
_cell.length_b   1.000
_cell.length_c   1.000
_cell.angle_alpha   90.00
_cell.angle_beta   90.00
_cell.angle_gamma   90.00
#
_symmetry.space_group_name_H-M   'P 1'
#
loop_
_entity.id
_entity.type
_entity.pdbx_description
1 polymer ?
#
loop_
_entity_poly.entity_id
_entity_poly.type
_entity_poly.pdbx_seq_one_letter_code
_entity_poly.pdbx_strand_id
1 'polypeptide(L)'
;MTSDAQQPTVWHPNAHRPHVLRMFPDYADTVLWISEPINYSQTGLSASLIEELMAWEQLFYDSLNRDHEFASRGLEDRFTRAGITLAKKIASEIGSDFIVQYDAAASLNEPIHYQCPGTASNKQAAASFQDLFTEVRREEKRMAKLIKHGSLYALAPLSGQVFDPSGVLKGRNQLLAGKNRRSKKR
;
A
#
# COMPACT_ATOMS: atom_id res chain seq x y z
N MET A 1 1.64 -2.69 56.21
CA MET A 1 0.83 -2.45 54.99
C MET A 1 1.46 -1.30 54.24
N THR A 2 2.36 -1.58 53.32
CA THR A 2 2.99 -0.60 52.44
C THR A 2 2.72 -1.08 51.03
N SER A 3 1.92 -0.30 50.31
CA SER A 3 1.46 -0.54 48.96
C SER A 3 2.64 -0.45 48.00
N ASP A 4 2.88 -1.53 47.27
CA ASP A 4 3.85 -1.59 46.18
C ASP A 4 3.27 -0.78 45.01
N ALA A 5 3.88 0.36 44.71
CA ALA A 5 3.49 1.20 43.59
C ALA A 5 4.21 0.68 42.33
N GLN A 6 3.44 0.04 41.45
CA GLN A 6 3.87 -0.32 40.10
C GLN A 6 4.45 0.92 39.40
N GLN A 7 5.75 0.91 39.11
CA GLN A 7 6.36 2.00 38.34
C GLN A 7 5.82 2.02 36.90
N PRO A 8 5.58 3.21 36.32
CA PRO A 8 5.14 3.31 34.93
C PRO A 8 6.28 2.87 34.00
N THR A 9 5.99 1.90 33.15
CA THR A 9 6.90 1.40 32.12
C THR A 9 7.34 2.56 31.23
N VAL A 10 8.61 2.95 31.34
CA VAL A 10 9.23 3.95 30.48
C VAL A 10 9.27 3.40 29.06
N TRP A 11 8.58 4.07 28.13
CA TRP A 11 8.60 3.77 26.71
C TRP A 11 10.03 3.93 26.17
N HIS A 12 10.61 2.85 25.65
CA HIS A 12 11.90 2.92 24.96
C HIS A 12 11.71 3.33 23.49
N PRO A 13 12.40 4.37 23.01
CA PRO A 13 12.36 4.82 21.62
C PRO A 13 13.27 3.93 20.75
N ASN A 14 12.84 2.69 20.53
CA ASN A 14 13.17 1.94 19.31
C ASN A 14 11.85 1.65 18.57
N ALA A 15 10.99 2.67 18.48
CA ALA A 15 9.65 2.57 17.90
C ALA A 15 9.76 2.34 16.39
N HIS A 16 9.98 1.09 15.99
CA HIS A 16 9.59 0.65 14.66
C HIS A 16 8.11 0.98 14.52
N ARG A 17 7.79 1.97 13.68
CA ARG A 17 6.40 2.15 13.28
C ARG A 17 5.98 0.86 12.57
N PRO A 18 4.93 0.19 13.05
CA PRO A 18 4.44 -1.02 12.40
C PRO A 18 4.09 -0.71 10.94
N HIS A 19 4.30 -1.70 10.10
CA HIS A 19 4.04 -1.62 8.68
C HIS A 19 2.54 -1.59 8.40
N VAL A 20 2.05 -0.66 7.58
CA VAL A 20 0.62 -0.54 7.28
C VAL A 20 0.30 -1.28 5.99
N LEU A 21 -0.49 -2.34 6.09
CA LEU A 21 -1.10 -3.09 4.99
C LEU A 21 -2.53 -2.62 4.82
N ARG A 22 -2.88 -2.05 3.68
CA ARG A 22 -4.23 -1.58 3.37
C ARG A 22 -5.06 -2.70 2.76
N MET A 23 -6.35 -2.72 3.08
CA MET A 23 -7.33 -3.70 2.64
C MET A 23 -8.57 -3.00 2.09
N PHE A 24 -8.77 -3.10 0.77
CA PHE A 24 -9.95 -2.61 0.05
C PHE A 24 -10.00 -3.22 -1.37
N PRO A 25 -11.20 -3.42 -1.95
CA PRO A 25 -11.36 -3.87 -3.34
C PRO A 25 -11.09 -2.71 -4.31
N ASP A 26 -10.35 -2.99 -5.39
CA ASP A 26 -10.04 -1.99 -6.44
C ASP A 26 -9.65 -2.66 -7.78
N TYR A 27 -10.39 -3.70 -8.19
CA TYR A 27 -10.26 -4.34 -9.52
C TYR A 27 -8.85 -4.88 -9.85
N ALA A 28 -8.05 -5.19 -8.84
CA ALA A 28 -6.64 -5.56 -8.99
C ALA A 28 -6.37 -7.07 -8.79
N ASP A 29 -7.39 -7.92 -8.91
CA ASP A 29 -7.36 -9.36 -8.58
C ASP A 29 -6.85 -9.66 -7.15
N THR A 30 -6.89 -8.65 -6.28
CA THR A 30 -6.46 -8.66 -4.89
C THR A 30 -7.05 -7.47 -4.16
N VAL A 31 -7.27 -7.65 -2.86
CA VAL A 31 -7.74 -6.58 -1.97
C VAL A 31 -6.63 -6.02 -1.08
N LEU A 32 -5.38 -6.45 -1.26
CA LEU A 32 -4.26 -6.13 -0.37
C LEU A 32 -3.27 -5.16 -1.01
N TRP A 33 -2.92 -4.10 -0.29
CA TRP A 33 -2.16 -2.96 -0.81
C TRP A 33 -1.10 -2.47 0.17
N ILE A 34 0.11 -2.21 -0.33
CA ILE A 34 1.11 -1.41 0.41
C ILE A 34 1.22 -0.04 -0.27
N SER A 35 1.91 -0.01 -1.41
CA SER A 35 1.94 1.09 -2.37
C SER A 35 1.28 0.69 -3.69
N GLU A 36 1.36 -0.60 -4.02
CA GLU A 36 0.80 -1.26 -5.19
C GLU A 36 0.01 -2.50 -4.75
N PRO A 37 -0.87 -3.05 -5.60
CA PRO A 37 -1.61 -4.26 -5.29
C PRO A 37 -0.65 -5.45 -5.12
N ILE A 38 -0.90 -6.28 -4.11
CA ILE A 38 -0.06 -7.44 -3.78
C ILE A 38 -0.73 -8.70 -4.32
N ASN A 39 -0.03 -9.46 -5.15
CA ASN A 39 -0.54 -10.76 -5.60
C ASN A 39 -0.58 -11.74 -4.41
N TYR A 40 -1.71 -12.43 -4.21
CA TYR A 40 -1.87 -13.41 -3.13
C TYR A 40 -0.76 -14.47 -3.09
N SER A 41 -0.21 -14.86 -4.24
CA SER A 41 0.89 -15.84 -4.31
C SER A 41 2.18 -15.36 -3.62
N GLN A 42 2.33 -14.05 -3.39
CA GLN A 42 3.49 -13.45 -2.72
C GLN A 42 3.29 -13.30 -1.21
N THR A 43 2.06 -13.40 -0.72
CA THR A 43 1.69 -13.02 0.66
C THR A 43 2.05 -14.08 1.70
N GLY A 44 2.14 -15.35 1.29
CA GLY A 44 2.32 -16.48 2.21
C GLY A 44 1.13 -16.72 3.16
N LEU A 45 0.00 -16.02 2.96
CA LEU A 45 -1.23 -16.23 3.72
C LEU A 45 -1.78 -17.65 3.51
N SER A 46 -2.56 -18.13 4.47
CA SER A 46 -3.23 -19.42 4.33
C SER A 46 -4.17 -19.44 3.12
N ALA A 47 -4.25 -20.59 2.43
CA ALA A 47 -5.10 -20.75 1.25
C ALA A 47 -6.57 -20.46 1.56
N SER A 48 -7.07 -20.91 2.73
CA SER A 48 -8.43 -20.61 3.19
C SER A 48 -8.68 -19.12 3.36
N LEU A 49 -7.70 -18.37 3.90
CA LEU A 49 -7.86 -16.92 4.05
C LEU A 49 -7.86 -16.21 2.70
N ILE A 50 -7.04 -16.66 1.75
CA ILE A 50 -7.05 -16.14 0.37
C ILE A 50 -8.40 -16.37 -0.29
N GLU A 51 -8.96 -17.58 -0.19
CA GLU A 51 -10.30 -17.90 -0.72
C GLU A 51 -11.39 -17.00 -0.10
N GLU A 52 -11.33 -16.77 1.21
CA GLU A 52 -12.27 -15.86 1.88
C GLU A 52 -12.11 -14.40 1.43
N LEU A 53 -10.88 -13.94 1.17
CA LEU A 53 -10.61 -12.59 0.65
C LEU A 53 -11.16 -12.42 -0.77
N MET A 54 -10.97 -13.41 -1.64
CA MET A 54 -11.54 -13.42 -2.99
C MET A 54 -13.08 -13.44 -2.96
N ALA A 55 -13.67 -14.26 -2.09
CA ALA A 55 -15.12 -14.29 -1.91
C ALA A 55 -15.67 -12.95 -1.37
N TRP A 56 -14.91 -12.29 -0.51
CA TRP A 56 -15.26 -10.97 0.01
C TRP A 56 -15.16 -9.87 -1.05
N GLU A 57 -14.17 -9.93 -1.94
CA GLU A 57 -14.10 -9.06 -3.12
C GLU A 57 -15.30 -9.29 -4.05
N GLN A 58 -15.65 -10.54 -4.34
CA GLN A 58 -16.85 -10.82 -5.14
C GLN A 58 -18.13 -10.29 -4.48
N LEU A 59 -18.25 -10.42 -3.16
CA LEU A 59 -19.36 -9.86 -2.40
C LEU A 59 -19.47 -8.34 -2.58
N PHE A 60 -18.36 -7.61 -2.69
CA PHE A 60 -18.38 -6.18 -3.00
C PHE A 60 -19.10 -5.93 -4.32
N TYR A 61 -18.64 -6.56 -5.39
CA TYR A 61 -19.20 -6.38 -6.73
C TYR A 61 -20.66 -6.80 -6.83
N ASP A 62 -21.02 -7.93 -6.22
CA ASP A 62 -22.41 -8.42 -6.18
C ASP A 62 -23.35 -7.50 -5.40
N SER A 63 -22.79 -6.64 -4.52
CA SER A 63 -23.55 -5.74 -3.67
C SER A 63 -23.80 -4.36 -4.30
N LEU A 64 -23.19 -4.05 -5.45
CA LEU A 64 -23.31 -2.75 -6.11
C LEU A 64 -24.51 -2.68 -7.07
N ASN A 65 -25.07 -1.48 -7.20
CA ASN A 65 -26.01 -1.13 -8.25
C ASN A 65 -25.27 -0.65 -9.52
N ARG A 66 -26.02 -0.20 -10.54
CA ARG A 66 -25.43 0.27 -11.82
C ARG A 66 -24.61 1.55 -11.69
N ASP A 67 -24.82 2.31 -10.63
CA ASP A 67 -24.11 3.55 -10.34
C ASP A 67 -22.85 3.30 -9.48
N HIS A 68 -22.51 2.03 -9.24
CA HIS A 68 -21.38 1.58 -8.40
C HIS A 68 -21.53 1.97 -6.92
N GLU A 69 -22.76 2.13 -6.45
CA GLU A 69 -23.08 2.33 -5.03
C GLU A 69 -23.66 1.04 -4.43
N PHE A 70 -23.55 0.86 -3.12
CA PHE A 70 -24.21 -0.26 -2.45
C PHE A 70 -25.72 -0.23 -2.71
N ALA A 71 -26.27 -1.32 -3.25
CA ALA A 71 -27.68 -1.40 -3.61
C ALA A 71 -28.63 -1.32 -2.39
N SER A 72 -28.11 -1.60 -1.19
CA SER A 72 -28.80 -1.32 0.07
C SER A 72 -27.83 -1.22 1.24
N ARG A 73 -28.26 -0.54 2.31
CA ARG A 73 -27.50 -0.48 3.57
C ARG A 73 -27.23 -1.86 4.19
N GLY A 74 -28.16 -2.80 4.04
CA GLY A 74 -27.98 -4.17 4.54
C GLY A 74 -26.84 -4.92 3.85
N LEU A 75 -26.61 -4.64 2.57
CA LEU A 75 -25.48 -5.20 1.81
C LEU A 75 -24.16 -4.56 2.24
N GLU A 76 -24.14 -3.24 2.40
CA GLU A 76 -22.96 -2.52 2.93
C GLU A 76 -22.58 -3.02 4.33
N ASP A 77 -23.56 -3.19 5.22
CA ASP A 77 -23.34 -3.71 6.58
C ASP A 77 -22.76 -5.14 6.55
N ARG A 78 -23.25 -5.99 5.64
CA ARG A 78 -22.75 -7.37 5.47
C ARG A 78 -21.31 -7.37 4.96
N PHE A 79 -21.03 -6.57 3.94
CA PHE A 79 -19.70 -6.39 3.37
C PHE A 79 -18.71 -5.89 4.44
N THR A 80 -19.10 -4.88 5.21
CA THR A 80 -18.28 -4.26 6.26
C THR A 80 -17.95 -5.24 7.38
N ARG A 81 -18.93 -5.99 7.89
CA ARG A 81 -18.69 -7.00 8.94
C ARG A 81 -17.76 -8.12 8.47
N ALA A 82 -17.90 -8.56 7.22
CA ALA A 82 -17.03 -9.56 6.64
C ALA A 82 -15.59 -9.03 6.50
N GLY A 83 -15.43 -7.80 5.98
CA GLY A 83 -14.13 -7.14 5.83
C GLY A 83 -13.39 -6.96 7.16
N ILE A 84 -14.10 -6.53 8.20
CA ILE A 84 -13.55 -6.42 9.57
C ILE A 84 -13.07 -7.77 10.10
N THR A 85 -13.84 -8.84 9.88
CA THR A 85 -13.44 -10.20 10.30
C THR A 85 -12.15 -10.63 9.59
N LEU A 86 -12.07 -10.37 8.28
CA LEU A 86 -10.91 -10.72 7.47
C LEU A 86 -9.67 -9.90 7.84
N ALA A 87 -9.80 -8.60 8.08
CA ALA A 87 -8.70 -7.76 8.52
C ALA A 87 -8.08 -8.26 9.84
N LYS A 88 -8.91 -8.74 10.78
CA LYS A 88 -8.45 -9.39 12.02
C LYS A 88 -7.75 -10.73 11.76
N LYS A 89 -8.25 -11.55 10.83
CA LYS A 89 -7.61 -12.82 10.45
C LYS A 89 -6.23 -12.57 9.84
N ILE A 90 -6.12 -11.61 8.92
CA ILE A 90 -4.84 -11.19 8.33
C ILE A 90 -3.89 -10.73 9.44
N ALA A 91 -4.33 -9.82 10.32
CA ALA A 91 -3.51 -9.32 11.41
C ALA A 91 -2.98 -10.45 12.32
N SER A 92 -3.81 -11.47 12.58
CA SER A 92 -3.40 -12.66 13.33
C SER A 92 -2.33 -13.48 12.59
N GLU A 93 -2.45 -13.66 11.27
CA GLU A 93 -1.48 -14.42 10.49
C GLU A 93 -0.12 -13.72 10.40
N ILE A 94 -0.10 -12.39 10.26
CA ILE A 94 1.14 -11.63 10.01
C ILE A 94 1.80 -11.10 11.30
N GLY A 95 1.07 -11.03 12.41
CA GLY A 95 1.61 -10.69 13.74
C GLY A 95 1.78 -9.19 14.01
N SER A 96 2.44 -8.90 15.13
CA SER A 96 2.50 -7.55 15.73
C SER A 96 3.30 -6.50 14.97
N ASP A 97 4.14 -6.88 14.01
CA ASP A 97 4.97 -5.93 13.27
C ASP A 97 4.16 -5.15 12.21
N PHE A 98 2.89 -5.53 12.01
CA PHE A 98 2.02 -4.99 10.98
C PHE A 98 0.69 -4.49 11.55
N ILE A 99 0.16 -3.45 10.91
CA ILE A 99 -1.21 -2.96 11.05
C ILE A 99 -1.94 -3.27 9.75
N VAL A 100 -3.11 -3.90 9.86
CA VAL A 100 -4.06 -4.03 8.75
C VAL A 100 -5.04 -2.87 8.81
N GLN A 101 -5.02 -2.03 7.80
CA GLN A 101 -5.93 -0.90 7.63
C GLN A 101 -7.08 -1.29 6.71
N TYR A 102 -8.30 -1.22 7.18
CA TYR A 102 -9.51 -1.47 6.40
C TYR A 102 -10.10 -0.15 5.89
N ASP A 103 -10.16 0.01 4.56
CA ASP A 103 -10.49 1.26 3.86
C ASP A 103 -11.77 1.19 2.99
N ALA A 104 -12.58 0.12 3.12
CA ALA A 104 -13.50 -0.25 2.04
C ALA A 104 -14.97 0.19 2.17
N ALA A 105 -15.41 0.68 3.33
CA ALA A 105 -16.82 1.04 3.53
C ALA A 105 -17.02 2.55 3.53
N ALA A 106 -17.82 3.06 2.59
CA ALA A 106 -18.11 4.50 2.45
C ALA A 106 -18.81 5.10 3.68
N SER A 107 -19.56 4.27 4.42
CA SER A 107 -20.17 4.65 5.70
C SER A 107 -19.17 4.84 6.85
N LEU A 108 -17.91 4.44 6.71
CA LEU A 108 -16.89 4.70 7.72
C LEU A 108 -16.32 6.09 7.55
N ASN A 109 -16.41 6.90 8.60
CA ASN A 109 -15.82 8.24 8.62
C ASN A 109 -14.27 8.20 8.59
N GLU A 110 -13.67 7.10 9.07
CA GLU A 110 -12.22 6.90 9.14
C GLU A 110 -11.87 5.42 8.89
N PRO A 111 -10.67 5.13 8.36
CA PRO A 111 -10.12 3.78 8.29
C PRO A 111 -10.10 3.07 9.63
N ILE A 112 -10.31 1.75 9.62
CA ILE A 112 -10.20 0.94 10.83
C ILE A 112 -8.87 0.19 10.83
N HIS A 113 -8.09 0.33 11.91
CA HIS A 113 -6.80 -0.34 12.09
C HIS A 113 -6.90 -1.57 12.98
N TYR A 114 -6.30 -2.66 12.56
CA TYR A 114 -6.17 -3.90 13.32
C TYR A 114 -4.71 -4.32 13.43
N GLN A 115 -4.27 -4.58 14.65
CA GLN A 115 -2.94 -5.12 14.95
C GLN A 115 -3.12 -6.29 15.91
N CYS A 116 -2.47 -7.41 15.62
CA CYS A 116 -2.41 -8.51 16.57
C CYS A 116 -1.30 -8.19 17.60
N PRO A 117 -1.55 -8.19 18.91
CA PRO A 117 -0.50 -7.94 19.90
C PRO A 117 0.48 -9.12 20.06
N GLY A 118 0.17 -10.27 19.46
CA GLY A 118 0.94 -11.50 19.59
C GLY A 118 1.85 -11.78 18.39
N THR A 119 2.59 -12.88 18.52
CA THR A 119 3.38 -13.45 17.43
C THR A 119 2.46 -13.91 16.30
N ALA A 120 2.94 -13.77 15.06
CA ALA A 120 2.29 -14.28 13.87
C ALA A 120 1.89 -15.76 14.02
N SER A 121 0.61 -16.07 13.79
CA SER A 121 0.16 -17.47 13.71
C SER A 121 0.68 -18.16 12.45
N ASN A 122 1.02 -17.39 11.40
CA ASN A 122 1.62 -17.88 10.17
C ASN A 122 2.98 -17.21 9.94
N LYS A 123 4.06 -17.88 10.36
CA LYS A 123 5.43 -17.38 10.22
C LYS A 123 5.86 -17.15 8.77
N GLN A 124 5.33 -17.93 7.84
CA GLN A 124 5.62 -17.76 6.42
C GLN A 124 5.01 -16.46 5.89
N ALA A 125 3.74 -16.19 6.22
CA ALA A 125 3.11 -14.92 5.88
C ALA A 125 3.88 -13.73 6.45
N ALA A 126 4.21 -13.77 7.74
CA ALA A 126 4.97 -12.69 8.38
C ALA A 126 6.31 -12.42 7.67
N ALA A 127 7.05 -13.47 7.30
CA ALA A 127 8.31 -13.33 6.55
C ALA A 127 8.07 -12.74 5.14
N SER A 128 7.08 -13.24 4.41
CA SER A 128 6.70 -12.72 3.09
C SER A 128 6.34 -11.23 3.13
N PHE A 129 5.54 -10.80 4.10
CA PHE A 129 5.22 -9.38 4.26
C PHE A 129 6.44 -8.55 4.65
N GLN A 130 7.31 -9.06 5.52
CA GLN A 130 8.55 -8.36 5.87
C GLN A 130 9.42 -8.11 4.62
N ASP A 131 9.52 -9.09 3.72
CA ASP A 131 10.26 -8.96 2.46
C ASP A 131 9.59 -7.94 1.53
N LEU A 132 8.27 -8.00 1.35
CA LEU A 132 7.49 -7.05 0.55
C LEU A 132 7.69 -5.61 1.04
N PHE A 133 7.56 -5.36 2.34
CA PHE A 133 7.76 -4.02 2.90
C PHE A 133 9.22 -3.56 2.85
N THR A 134 10.17 -4.48 2.93
CA THR A 134 11.59 -4.17 2.75
C THR A 134 11.87 -3.71 1.32
N GLU A 135 11.27 -4.37 0.34
CA GLU A 135 11.36 -4.00 -1.08
C GLU A 135 10.75 -2.63 -1.33
N VAL A 136 9.52 -2.39 -0.86
CA VAL A 136 8.85 -1.08 -1.02
C VAL A 136 9.69 0.04 -0.42
N ARG A 137 10.20 -0.13 0.81
CA ARG A 137 11.08 0.87 1.45
C ARG A 137 12.38 1.08 0.67
N ARG A 138 12.91 0.05 0.01
CA ARG A 138 14.11 0.16 -0.82
C ARG A 138 13.83 1.02 -2.05
N GLU A 139 12.71 0.78 -2.72
CA GLU A 139 12.32 1.53 -3.90
C GLU A 139 11.94 2.98 -3.57
N GLU A 140 11.20 3.22 -2.48
CA GLU A 140 10.93 4.57 -1.98
C GLU A 140 12.23 5.36 -1.72
N LYS A 141 13.23 4.73 -1.09
CA LYS A 141 14.54 5.35 -0.87
C LYS A 141 15.27 5.62 -2.19
N ARG A 142 15.15 4.73 -3.18
CA ARG A 142 15.73 4.92 -4.52
C ARG A 142 15.08 6.12 -5.22
N MET A 143 13.75 6.17 -5.24
CA MET A 143 12.97 7.25 -5.83
C MET A 143 13.24 8.58 -5.13
N ALA A 144 13.27 8.61 -3.79
CA ALA A 144 13.60 9.82 -3.03
C ALA A 144 15.01 10.34 -3.37
N LYS A 145 16.00 9.47 -3.57
CA LYS A 145 17.34 9.87 -4.04
C LYS A 145 17.31 10.43 -5.45
N LEU A 146 16.57 9.81 -6.37
CA LEU A 146 16.42 10.29 -7.74
C LEU A 146 15.76 11.68 -7.77
N ILE A 147 14.70 11.88 -6.98
CA ILE A 147 14.00 13.17 -6.86
C ILE A 147 14.91 14.23 -6.25
N LYS A 148 15.72 13.89 -5.25
CA LYS A 148 16.64 14.82 -4.59
C LYS A 148 17.79 15.27 -5.50
N HIS A 149 18.24 14.41 -6.42
CA HIS A 149 19.41 14.65 -7.26
C HIS A 149 19.10 14.91 -8.74
N GLY A 150 17.85 14.78 -9.18
CA GLY A 150 17.43 14.95 -10.56
C GLY A 150 16.15 15.78 -10.69
N SER A 151 16.00 16.46 -11.82
CA SER A 151 14.75 17.12 -12.18
C SER A 151 13.76 16.07 -12.69
N LEU A 152 12.58 15.98 -12.07
CA LEU A 152 11.45 15.26 -12.66
C LEU A 152 10.96 16.03 -13.89
N TYR A 153 10.55 15.34 -14.95
CA TYR A 153 9.93 15.97 -16.13
C TYR A 153 8.62 15.26 -16.44
N ALA A 154 7.58 16.00 -16.83
CA ALA A 154 6.39 15.39 -17.41
C ALA A 154 6.52 15.35 -18.94
N LEU A 155 6.20 14.21 -19.55
CA LEU A 155 6.17 14.05 -21.01
C LEU A 155 4.71 13.86 -21.45
N ALA A 156 4.24 14.68 -22.38
CA ALA A 156 2.98 14.45 -23.08
C ALA A 156 3.24 13.52 -24.27
N PRO A 157 2.88 12.22 -24.22
CA PRO A 157 3.30 11.23 -25.21
C PRO A 157 2.75 11.50 -26.62
N LEU A 158 1.56 12.09 -26.72
CA LEU A 158 0.92 12.37 -28.01
C LEU A 158 1.53 13.60 -28.72
N SER A 159 2.01 14.59 -27.98
CA SER A 159 2.63 15.80 -28.55
C SER A 159 4.16 15.78 -28.52
N GLY A 160 4.76 14.92 -27.70
CA GLY A 160 6.20 14.88 -27.40
C GLY A 160 6.68 16.06 -26.55
N GLN A 161 5.77 16.80 -25.93
CA GLN A 161 6.10 17.99 -25.15
C GLN A 161 6.64 17.58 -23.78
N VAL A 162 7.77 18.17 -23.39
CA VAL A 162 8.41 17.95 -22.08
C VAL A 162 8.19 19.19 -21.22
N PHE A 163 7.67 18.97 -20.01
CA PHE A 163 7.45 20.00 -19.01
C PHE A 163 8.48 19.83 -17.90
N ASP A 164 9.33 20.83 -17.74
CA ASP A 164 10.25 20.98 -16.62
C ASP A 164 9.51 21.66 -15.44
N PRO A 165 9.64 21.20 -14.19
CA PRO A 165 9.05 21.84 -13.01
C PRO A 165 9.51 23.29 -12.79
N SER A 166 10.58 23.74 -13.45
CA SER A 166 10.98 25.15 -13.53
C SER A 166 10.16 25.99 -14.53
N GLY A 167 9.19 25.41 -15.24
CA GLY A 167 8.31 26.09 -16.20
C GLY A 167 8.92 26.26 -17.60
N VAL A 168 10.11 25.72 -17.86
CA VAL A 168 10.76 25.83 -19.17
C VAL A 168 10.21 24.78 -20.13
N LEU A 169 9.35 25.21 -21.06
CA LEU A 169 8.91 24.41 -22.20
C LEU A 169 10.09 24.19 -23.15
N LYS A 170 10.68 22.99 -23.17
CA LYS A 170 11.64 22.61 -24.20
C LYS A 170 10.91 21.94 -25.35
N GLY A 171 10.57 22.75 -26.37
CA GLY A 171 10.09 22.27 -27.65
C GLY A 171 11.17 21.53 -28.45
N ARG A 172 10.72 20.66 -29.35
CA ARG A 172 11.43 19.65 -30.18
C ARG A 172 12.75 20.03 -30.88
N ASN A 173 13.24 21.27 -30.82
CA ASN A 173 14.36 21.75 -31.64
C ASN A 173 15.71 21.94 -30.92
N GLN A 174 15.87 21.58 -29.64
CA GLN A 174 17.16 21.79 -28.94
C GLN A 174 17.91 20.53 -28.49
N LEU A 175 17.33 19.33 -28.56
CA LEU A 175 18.03 18.10 -28.14
C LEU A 175 18.97 17.51 -29.20
N LEU A 176 18.96 18.02 -30.43
CA LEU A 176 19.81 17.54 -31.53
C LEU A 176 21.00 18.47 -31.88
N ALA A 177 21.17 19.62 -31.22
CA ALA A 177 22.21 20.60 -31.57
C ALA A 177 23.45 20.58 -30.66
N GLY A 178 23.60 19.59 -29.76
CA GLY A 178 24.64 19.59 -28.73
C GLY A 178 25.80 18.60 -28.91
N LYS A 179 25.86 17.83 -30.01
CA LYS A 179 26.92 16.85 -30.24
C LYS A 179 27.36 16.83 -31.71
N ASN A 180 28.18 17.80 -32.10
CA ASN A 180 29.30 17.57 -33.02
C ASN A 180 30.03 18.88 -33.33
N ARG A 181 31.22 19.04 -32.73
CA ARG A 181 32.40 19.66 -33.36
C ARG A 181 33.62 19.46 -32.47
N ARG A 182 34.23 18.26 -32.57
CA ARG A 182 35.66 18.06 -32.27
C ARG A 182 36.40 17.84 -33.59
N SER A 183 37.53 18.53 -33.72
CA SER A 183 38.60 18.42 -34.74
C SER A 183 38.26 19.00 -36.13
N LYS A 184 39.15 19.67 -36.88
CA LYS A 184 40.60 19.48 -37.03
C LYS A 184 41.23 20.70 -37.76
N LYS A 185 42.44 21.11 -37.32
CA LYS A 185 43.60 21.69 -38.04
C LYS A 185 43.39 22.67 -39.22
N ARG A 186 44.04 23.84 -39.16
CA ARG A 186 45.46 24.06 -39.54
C ARG A 186 45.98 25.37 -38.96
#